data_AF-A0A8D0GN23-F1
#
_entry.id   AF-A0A8D0GN23-F1
#
_cell.length_a   1.000
_cell.length_b   1.000
_cell.length_c   1.000
_cell.angle_alpha   90.00
_cell.angle_beta   90.00
_cell.angle_gamma   90.00
#
_symmetry.space_group_name_H-M   'P 1'
#
loop_
_entity.id
_entity.type
_entity.pdbx_description
1 polymer ?
#
loop_
_entity_poly.entity_id
_entity_poly.type
_entity_poly.pdbx_seq_one_letter_code
_entity_poly.pdbx_strand_id
1 'polypeptide(L)'
;MHGSFMQNWTRFTSVQRTLCTSMELMNAREETVTSSFASFIHGVHPEHLSDVVHHRSKRMILDSIGVGLVGSMTHVFDIALRYCQEMYPSNPVSSVFGRKNLKLSPTLAAFSNGVVVHTMDFDDTWHPATHPSGAVLPALLPNGLDFLLAFNVGIEVQGRLMRFPSEAQNIPKSNASGSPRDGANPLILDDVPGCFGFSAFHGDYQPKLLALPANNHEFLLEKQDIAFKCFPAHLGMHWVVDAALSVRNLLTNYYGSFLPSVIHAIVLRIPVSKYINRPFPESEHQAQHSFQFNTCTALLDGKVDIHSFSDDSIHHHELTELLAKVIVEHPKDNVANFDKMYGEVALILQNGDVLTSYCDTFYGHWRKPLSRESLLSKFRSNASHVLPEDKANTILVIVDNLENLPDSSQLTSCL
;
A
#
# COMPACT_ATOMS: atom_id res chain seq x y z
N MET A 1 -61.09 29.51 35.48
CA MET A 1 -59.89 29.55 34.60
C MET A 1 -58.79 28.68 35.21
N HIS A 2 -58.73 27.34 35.23
CA HIS A 2 -59.35 26.23 34.49
C HIS A 2 -59.30 26.40 32.98
N GLY A 3 -58.20 25.95 32.37
CA GLY A 3 -57.98 25.93 30.92
C GLY A 3 -56.57 26.38 30.53
N SER A 4 -55.54 25.57 30.83
CA SER A 4 -54.20 25.68 30.18
C SER A 4 -53.24 24.54 30.56
N PHE A 5 -53.45 23.83 31.68
CA PHE A 5 -52.53 22.78 32.13
C PHE A 5 -52.86 21.34 31.68
N MET A 6 -53.85 21.15 30.80
CA MET A 6 -54.36 19.83 30.37
C MET A 6 -54.38 19.61 28.85
N GLN A 7 -53.62 20.41 28.07
CA GLN A 7 -53.47 20.21 26.61
C GLN A 7 -52.08 19.73 26.17
N ASN A 8 -51.10 19.64 27.08
CA ASN A 8 -49.76 19.12 26.76
C ASN A 8 -49.52 17.67 27.21
N TRP A 9 -50.53 16.99 27.76
CA TRP A 9 -50.43 15.58 28.18
C TRP A 9 -51.18 14.57 27.29
N THR A 10 -51.81 15.03 26.20
CA THR A 10 -52.47 14.19 25.19
C THR A 10 -51.73 14.15 23.85
N ARG A 11 -50.59 14.84 23.71
CA ARG A 11 -49.65 14.69 22.59
C ARG A 11 -48.50 13.69 22.86
N PHE A 12 -48.39 13.20 24.10
CA PHE A 12 -47.36 12.23 24.48
C PHE A 12 -47.82 10.76 24.39
N THR A 13 -49.09 10.49 24.11
CA THR A 13 -49.64 9.13 23.99
C THR A 13 -50.13 8.76 22.57
N SER A 14 -50.02 9.66 21.58
CA SER A 14 -50.23 9.33 20.16
C SER A 14 -48.93 9.13 19.35
N VAL A 15 -47.77 9.45 19.92
CA VAL A 15 -46.46 9.13 19.30
C VAL A 15 -46.00 7.71 19.64
N GLN A 16 -46.54 7.11 20.72
CA GLN A 16 -46.22 5.71 21.10
C GLN A 16 -47.09 4.63 20.44
N ARG A 17 -48.10 4.98 19.64
CA ARG A 17 -48.87 4.01 18.82
C ARG A 17 -48.52 4.00 17.34
N THR A 18 -47.70 4.94 16.87
CA THR A 18 -47.14 4.92 15.51
C THR A 18 -45.79 4.20 15.43
N LEU A 19 -45.27 3.74 16.57
CA LEU A 19 -44.02 2.97 16.68
C LEU A 19 -44.20 1.44 16.69
N CYS A 20 -45.44 0.94 16.72
CA CYS A 20 -45.73 -0.50 16.61
C CYS A 20 -46.21 -0.93 15.22
N THR A 21 -46.41 0.00 14.28
CA THR A 21 -46.74 -0.29 12.87
C THR A 21 -45.58 0.01 11.92
N SER A 22 -44.44 0.52 12.44
CA SER A 22 -43.21 0.72 11.68
C SER A 22 -42.31 -0.51 11.61
N MET A 23 -42.49 -1.51 12.48
CA MET A 23 -41.72 -2.76 12.40
C MET A 23 -42.15 -3.67 11.24
N GLU A 24 -43.43 -3.63 10.84
CA GLU A 24 -43.92 -4.42 9.69
C GLU A 24 -43.75 -3.69 8.34
N LEU A 25 -43.56 -2.37 8.35
CA LEU A 25 -43.24 -1.56 7.16
C LEU A 25 -41.74 -1.36 6.91
N MET A 26 -40.85 -1.78 7.83
CA MET A 26 -39.39 -1.76 7.64
C MET A 26 -38.83 -2.98 6.90
N ASN A 27 -39.69 -3.92 6.49
CA ASN A 27 -39.29 -5.14 5.79
C ASN A 27 -39.11 -4.98 4.26
N ALA A 28 -38.96 -3.75 3.78
CA ALA A 28 -38.66 -3.46 2.37
C ALA A 28 -37.88 -2.14 2.19
N ARG A 29 -36.89 -1.85 3.04
CA ARG A 29 -35.84 -0.91 2.61
C ARG A 29 -34.97 -1.65 1.61
N GLU A 30 -34.94 -1.18 0.36
CA GLU A 30 -33.97 -1.66 -0.64
C GLU A 30 -32.57 -1.65 0.01
N GLU A 31 -31.85 -2.76 -0.14
CA GLU A 31 -30.48 -2.88 0.36
C GLU A 31 -29.61 -1.79 -0.29
N THR A 32 -29.02 -0.93 0.52
CA THR A 32 -28.12 0.13 0.04
C THR A 32 -26.69 -0.39 -0.01
N VAL A 33 -25.83 0.21 -0.85
CA VAL A 33 -24.41 -0.13 -0.93
C VAL A 33 -23.74 0.04 0.43
N THR A 34 -24.01 1.16 1.12
CA THR A 34 -23.47 1.38 2.46
C THR A 34 -23.90 0.28 3.44
N SER A 35 -25.18 -0.11 3.44
CA SER A 35 -25.69 -1.16 4.32
C SER A 35 -25.17 -2.55 3.99
N SER A 36 -24.91 -2.85 2.71
CA SER A 36 -24.34 -4.13 2.27
C SER A 36 -22.91 -4.32 2.76
N PHE A 37 -22.07 -3.27 2.72
CA PHE A 37 -20.71 -3.30 3.27
C PHE A 37 -20.72 -3.46 4.79
N ALA A 38 -21.60 -2.75 5.50
CA ALA A 38 -21.75 -2.92 6.94
C ALA A 38 -22.17 -4.35 7.31
N SER A 39 -23.11 -4.92 6.55
CA SER A 39 -23.61 -6.29 6.73
C SER A 39 -22.51 -7.32 6.47
N PHE A 40 -21.69 -7.11 5.43
CA PHE A 40 -20.53 -7.95 5.14
C PHE A 40 -19.49 -7.91 6.28
N ILE A 41 -19.07 -6.71 6.70
CA ILE A 41 -18.07 -6.54 7.77
C ILE A 41 -18.54 -7.22 9.07
N HIS A 42 -19.83 -7.14 9.39
CA HIS A 42 -20.39 -7.78 10.58
C HIS A 42 -20.56 -9.29 10.43
N GLY A 43 -20.91 -9.79 9.25
CA GLY A 43 -21.26 -11.20 9.02
C GLY A 43 -20.09 -12.12 8.72
N VAL A 44 -18.89 -11.58 8.48
CA VAL A 44 -17.72 -12.37 8.12
C VAL A 44 -17.08 -13.00 9.35
N HIS A 45 -16.64 -14.24 9.20
CA HIS A 45 -16.09 -15.09 10.28
C HIS A 45 -14.78 -15.75 9.83
N PRO A 46 -13.90 -16.19 10.76
CA PRO A 46 -12.60 -16.78 10.43
C PRO A 46 -12.68 -17.97 9.46
N GLU A 47 -13.76 -18.76 9.55
CA GLU A 47 -14.04 -19.90 8.67
C GLU A 47 -14.24 -19.55 7.19
N HIS A 48 -14.45 -18.28 6.87
CA HIS A 48 -14.53 -17.80 5.48
C HIS A 48 -13.14 -17.54 4.87
N LEU A 49 -12.07 -17.50 5.67
CA LEU A 49 -10.72 -17.27 5.15
C LEU A 49 -10.18 -18.59 4.58
N SER A 50 -9.86 -18.60 3.29
CA SER A 50 -9.18 -19.73 2.66
C SER A 50 -7.68 -19.76 3.01
N ASP A 51 -7.05 -20.93 2.82
CA ASP A 51 -5.60 -21.09 2.99
C ASP A 51 -4.79 -20.10 2.13
N VAL A 52 -5.32 -19.72 0.96
CA VAL A 52 -4.71 -18.73 0.06
C VAL A 52 -4.72 -17.35 0.70
N VAL A 53 -5.85 -16.95 1.30
CA VAL A 53 -5.99 -15.68 2.02
C VAL A 53 -5.05 -15.66 3.22
N HIS A 54 -5.04 -16.72 4.04
CA HIS A 54 -4.10 -16.86 5.15
C HIS A 54 -2.65 -16.73 4.71
N HIS A 55 -2.26 -17.44 3.65
CA HIS A 55 -0.89 -17.41 3.13
C HIS A 55 -0.49 -15.99 2.67
N ARG A 56 -1.33 -15.34 1.86
CA ARG A 56 -1.04 -14.01 1.31
C ARG A 56 -1.04 -12.94 2.39
N SER A 57 -2.02 -12.94 3.30
CA SER A 57 -2.09 -11.94 4.38
C SER A 57 -0.91 -12.04 5.34
N LYS A 58 -0.45 -13.25 5.69
CA LYS A 58 0.76 -13.40 6.52
C LYS A 58 2.01 -12.80 5.87
N ARG A 59 2.15 -12.94 4.54
CA ARG A 59 3.23 -12.31 3.78
C ARG A 59 3.14 -10.79 3.79
N MET A 60 1.93 -10.24 3.60
CA MET A 60 1.66 -8.80 3.64
C MET A 60 2.01 -8.19 5.01
N ILE A 61 1.58 -8.85 6.09
CA ILE A 61 1.86 -8.45 7.47
C ILE A 61 3.36 -8.46 7.73
N LEU A 62 4.06 -9.54 7.32
CA LEU A 62 5.50 -9.62 7.53
C LEU A 62 6.26 -8.51 6.80
N ASP A 63 5.92 -8.28 5.53
CA ASP A 63 6.54 -7.25 4.72
C ASP A 63 6.34 -5.86 5.33
N SER A 64 5.09 -5.56 5.72
CA SER A 64 4.69 -4.29 6.33
C SER A 64 5.42 -4.01 7.64
N ILE A 65 5.60 -5.03 8.48
CA ILE A 65 6.41 -4.91 9.70
C ILE A 65 7.86 -4.61 9.35
N GLY A 66 8.45 -5.37 8.42
CA GLY A 66 9.84 -5.19 8.01
C GLY A 66 10.09 -3.78 7.50
N VAL A 67 9.28 -3.29 6.56
CA VAL A 67 9.41 -1.94 6.01
C VAL A 67 9.14 -0.86 7.06
N GLY A 68 8.19 -1.07 7.97
CA GLY A 68 7.94 -0.12 9.07
C GLY A 68 9.10 -0.05 10.08
N LEU A 69 9.80 -1.15 10.34
CA LEU A 69 10.99 -1.15 11.19
C LEU A 69 12.11 -0.30 10.57
N VAL A 70 12.50 -0.55 9.32
CA VAL A 70 13.55 0.25 8.67
C VAL A 70 13.10 1.70 8.42
N GLY A 71 11.82 1.91 8.08
CA GLY A 71 11.21 3.22 7.92
C GLY A 71 11.25 4.07 9.20
N SER A 72 11.34 3.42 10.37
CA SER A 72 11.47 4.12 11.66
C SER A 72 12.81 4.85 11.81
N MET A 73 13.76 4.65 10.91
CA MET A 73 15.04 5.37 10.90
C MET A 73 15.00 6.67 10.09
N THR A 74 13.88 6.93 9.41
CA THR A 74 13.76 8.09 8.52
C THR A 74 13.50 9.39 9.28
N HIS A 75 14.01 10.50 8.74
CA HIS A 75 13.77 11.83 9.31
C HIS A 75 12.28 12.22 9.30
N VAL A 76 11.54 11.81 8.27
CA VAL A 76 10.09 12.05 8.15
C VAL A 76 9.34 11.41 9.32
N PHE A 77 9.73 10.19 9.71
CA PHE A 77 9.12 9.53 10.85
C PHE A 77 9.42 10.26 12.17
N ASP A 78 10.63 10.77 12.37
CA ASP A 78 10.97 11.53 13.59
C ASP A 78 10.11 12.79 13.74
N ILE A 79 9.79 13.47 12.63
CA ILE A 79 8.88 14.62 12.63
C ILE A 79 7.47 14.19 13.05
N ALA A 80 6.93 13.15 12.41
CA ALA A 80 5.58 12.66 12.70
C ALA A 80 5.46 12.15 14.15
N LEU A 81 6.47 11.45 14.64
CA LEU A 81 6.52 10.92 15.99
C LEU A 81 6.55 12.04 17.03
N ARG A 82 7.36 13.09 16.81
CA ARG A 82 7.42 14.25 17.71
C ARG A 82 6.06 14.92 17.86
N TYR A 83 5.36 15.13 16.74
CA TYR A 83 3.99 15.64 16.76
C TYR A 83 3.06 14.76 17.61
N CYS A 84 3.13 13.43 17.45
CA CYS A 84 2.31 12.51 18.23
C CYS A 84 2.64 12.54 19.72
N GLN A 85 3.90 12.73 20.10
CA GLN A 85 4.35 12.81 21.49
C GLN A 85 3.93 14.11 22.18
N GLU A 86 3.75 15.20 21.41
CA GLU A 86 3.27 16.48 21.91
C GLU A 86 1.74 16.53 22.09
N MET A 87 1.01 15.59 21.48
CA MET A 87 -0.43 15.42 21.69
C MET A 87 -0.72 14.82 23.07
N TYR A 88 -1.80 15.30 23.73
CA TYR A 88 -2.15 14.87 25.09
C TYR A 88 -2.24 13.33 25.20
N PRO A 89 -1.49 12.70 26.12
CA PRO A 89 -1.50 11.25 26.27
C PRO A 89 -2.82 10.79 26.89
N SER A 90 -3.74 10.35 26.04
CA SER A 90 -4.89 9.56 26.48
C SER A 90 -4.51 8.08 26.36
N ASN A 91 -4.31 7.40 27.49
CA ASN A 91 -4.16 5.94 27.58
C ASN A 91 -3.04 5.34 26.66
N PRO A 92 -1.75 5.56 26.96
CA PRO A 92 -0.63 5.08 26.13
C PRO A 92 -0.41 3.57 26.29
N VAL A 93 -1.08 2.78 25.44
CA VAL A 93 -1.05 1.31 25.50
C VAL A 93 -0.44 0.65 24.27
N SER A 94 -0.41 1.35 23.13
CA SER A 94 0.01 0.81 21.83
C SER A 94 1.48 1.13 21.54
N SER A 95 2.24 0.12 21.13
CA SER A 95 3.66 0.25 20.77
C SER A 95 3.87 1.05 19.47
N VAL A 96 4.99 1.77 19.40
CA VAL A 96 5.46 2.44 18.19
C VAL A 96 6.59 1.64 17.57
N PHE A 97 6.49 1.32 16.27
CA PHE A 97 7.45 0.46 15.58
C PHE A 97 8.87 1.01 15.69
N GLY A 98 9.80 0.15 16.12
CA GLY A 98 11.22 0.51 16.17
C GLY A 98 11.58 1.53 17.24
N ARG A 99 10.66 1.84 18.17
CA ARG A 99 10.89 2.74 19.31
C ARG A 99 10.68 1.99 20.62
N LYS A 100 11.79 1.47 21.13
CA LYS A 100 11.80 0.65 22.36
C LYS A 100 11.09 1.36 23.52
N ASN A 101 10.12 0.67 24.12
CA ASN A 101 9.34 1.11 25.28
C ASN A 101 8.50 2.39 25.06
N LEU A 102 8.39 2.89 23.83
CA LEU A 102 7.55 4.03 23.53
C LEU A 102 6.12 3.55 23.26
N LYS A 103 5.17 4.12 23.99
CA LYS A 103 3.75 3.86 23.81
C LYS A 103 2.99 5.15 23.59
N LEU A 104 2.01 5.08 22.70
CA LEU A 104 1.07 6.16 22.40
C LEU A 104 -0.37 5.67 22.59
N SER A 105 -1.34 6.59 22.53
CA SER A 105 -2.75 6.22 22.43
C SER A 105 -2.97 5.38 21.17
N PRO A 106 -3.96 4.48 21.13
CA PRO A 106 -4.21 3.64 19.95
C PRO A 106 -4.31 4.42 18.64
N THR A 107 -5.01 5.56 18.65
CA THR A 107 -5.14 6.43 17.47
C THR A 107 -3.81 7.02 17.01
N LEU A 108 -2.99 7.51 17.95
CA LEU A 108 -1.69 8.12 17.62
C LEU A 108 -0.66 7.07 17.23
N ALA A 109 -0.68 5.89 17.85
CA ALA A 109 0.16 4.76 17.45
C ALA A 109 -0.21 4.27 16.05
N ALA A 110 -1.51 4.12 15.75
CA ALA A 110 -1.97 3.74 14.41
C ALA A 110 -1.55 4.77 13.35
N PHE A 111 -1.70 6.07 13.63
CA PHE A 111 -1.22 7.13 12.74
C PHE A 111 0.31 7.06 12.55
N SER A 112 1.07 7.02 13.65
CA SER A 112 2.53 7.00 13.61
C SER A 112 3.07 5.77 12.88
N ASN A 113 2.54 4.58 13.18
CA ASN A 113 2.92 3.33 12.51
C ASN A 113 2.37 3.25 11.07
N GLY A 114 1.28 3.94 10.74
CA GLY A 114 0.83 4.10 9.35
C GLY A 114 1.80 4.93 8.52
N VAL A 115 2.24 6.06 9.07
CA VAL A 115 3.27 6.90 8.44
C VAL A 115 4.55 6.09 8.22
N VAL A 116 5.04 5.38 9.24
CA VAL A 116 6.35 4.70 9.19
C VAL A 116 6.44 3.61 8.13
N VAL A 117 5.34 2.91 7.85
CA VAL A 117 5.30 1.84 6.83
C VAL A 117 5.49 2.41 5.42
N HIS A 118 5.12 3.68 5.20
CA HIS A 118 5.11 4.30 3.87
C HIS A 118 6.17 5.40 3.69
N THR A 119 7.06 5.65 4.65
CA THR A 119 8.05 6.75 4.57
C THR A 119 9.04 6.61 3.41
N MET A 120 9.29 5.39 2.96
CA MET A 120 10.29 5.05 1.93
C MET A 120 9.65 4.56 0.63
N ASP A 121 8.32 4.56 0.53
CA ASP A 121 7.59 3.93 -0.58
C ASP A 121 8.08 2.49 -0.85
N PHE A 122 8.18 1.68 0.21
CA PHE A 122 8.76 0.32 0.18
C PHE A 122 7.76 -0.79 0.53
N ASP A 123 6.60 -0.39 1.03
CA ASP A 123 5.47 -1.26 1.36
C ASP A 123 4.83 -1.87 0.12
N ASP A 124 3.88 -2.76 0.41
CA ASP A 124 3.25 -3.61 -0.57
C ASP A 124 2.37 -2.82 -1.56
N THR A 125 2.08 -3.41 -2.73
CA THR A 125 1.28 -2.73 -3.76
C THR A 125 0.27 -3.70 -4.38
N TRP A 126 -0.96 -3.24 -4.58
CA TRP A 126 -2.07 -4.08 -5.07
C TRP A 126 -2.66 -3.62 -6.42
N HIS A 127 -3.69 -4.34 -6.87
CA HIS A 127 -4.46 -4.01 -8.07
C HIS A 127 -5.98 -4.03 -7.81
N PRO A 128 -6.73 -2.95 -8.10
CA PRO A 128 -6.30 -1.59 -8.45
C PRO A 128 -5.20 -0.98 -7.57
N ALA A 129 -4.46 -0.01 -8.13
CA ALA A 129 -3.25 0.54 -7.54
C ALA A 129 -3.50 1.18 -6.16
N THR A 130 -2.96 0.57 -5.10
CA THR A 130 -2.93 1.11 -3.73
C THR A 130 -1.86 0.38 -2.90
N HIS A 131 -1.62 0.89 -1.69
CA HIS A 131 -0.79 0.30 -0.64
C HIS A 131 -1.70 -0.15 0.52
N PRO A 132 -2.25 -1.38 0.47
CA PRO A 132 -3.41 -1.70 1.29
C PRO A 132 -3.05 -2.05 2.76
N SER A 133 -1.83 -2.53 3.02
CA SER A 133 -1.48 -3.05 4.35
C SER A 133 -1.11 -1.97 5.36
N GLY A 134 -0.43 -0.90 4.92
CA GLY A 134 -0.03 0.22 5.77
C GLY A 134 -1.21 0.98 6.39
N ALA A 135 -2.40 0.93 5.76
CA ALA A 135 -3.62 1.52 6.29
C ALA A 135 -4.35 0.63 7.31
N VAL A 136 -4.12 -0.69 7.29
CA VAL A 136 -4.89 -1.66 8.08
C VAL A 136 -4.07 -2.17 9.27
N LEU A 137 -2.86 -2.66 9.03
CA LEU A 137 -2.04 -3.30 10.06
C LEU A 137 -1.82 -2.41 11.30
N PRO A 138 -1.43 -1.12 11.16
CA PRO A 138 -1.25 -0.22 12.31
C PRO A 138 -2.50 0.01 13.14
N ALA A 139 -3.68 0.06 12.50
CA ALA A 139 -4.96 0.27 13.17
C ALA A 139 -5.41 -0.96 13.98
N LEU A 140 -4.85 -2.12 13.68
CA LEU A 140 -5.18 -3.38 14.35
C LEU A 140 -4.30 -3.71 15.55
N LEU A 141 -3.30 -2.90 15.90
CA LEU A 141 -2.40 -3.20 17.01
C LEU A 141 -2.69 -2.31 18.24
N PRO A 142 -2.84 -2.89 19.47
CA PRO A 142 -2.88 -4.31 19.83
C PRO A 142 -4.32 -4.86 19.86
N ASN A 143 -4.79 -5.54 18.82
CA ASN A 143 -6.06 -6.27 18.86
C ASN A 143 -5.90 -7.72 19.34
N GLY A 144 -6.96 -8.27 19.92
CA GLY A 144 -7.05 -9.66 20.39
C GLY A 144 -7.42 -10.65 19.28
N LEU A 145 -8.21 -11.68 19.64
CA LEU A 145 -8.75 -12.73 18.76
C LEU A 145 -9.22 -12.19 17.40
N ASP A 146 -9.02 -13.02 16.36
CA ASP A 146 -9.41 -12.77 14.97
C ASP A 146 -8.63 -11.65 14.23
N PHE A 147 -7.38 -11.41 14.63
CA PHE A 147 -6.48 -10.44 13.96
C PHE A 147 -6.39 -10.62 12.43
N LEU A 148 -6.24 -11.87 11.96
CA LEU A 148 -6.19 -12.17 10.52
C LEU A 148 -7.52 -11.89 9.82
N LEU A 149 -8.66 -12.12 10.49
CA LEU A 149 -9.97 -11.77 9.93
C LEU A 149 -10.09 -10.27 9.78
N ALA A 150 -9.83 -9.51 10.84
CA ALA A 150 -9.92 -8.05 10.81
C ALA A 150 -8.99 -7.44 9.75
N PHE A 151 -7.76 -7.98 9.61
CA PHE A 151 -6.83 -7.57 8.56
C PHE A 151 -7.44 -7.81 7.18
N ASN A 152 -7.89 -9.03 6.89
CA ASN A 152 -8.42 -9.38 5.57
C ASN A 152 -9.73 -8.66 5.24
N VAL A 153 -10.58 -8.34 6.22
CA VAL A 153 -11.76 -7.49 6.02
C VAL A 153 -11.35 -6.08 5.60
N GLY A 154 -10.33 -5.50 6.24
CA GLY A 154 -9.79 -4.19 5.84
C GLY A 154 -9.24 -4.18 4.41
N ILE A 155 -8.53 -5.24 4.01
CA ILE A 155 -8.02 -5.40 2.63
C ILE A 155 -9.18 -5.57 1.64
N GLU A 156 -10.16 -6.42 1.98
CA GLU A 156 -11.32 -6.71 1.14
C GLU A 156 -12.15 -5.45 0.86
N VAL A 157 -12.49 -4.69 1.91
CA VAL A 157 -13.24 -3.44 1.78
C VAL A 157 -12.52 -2.45 0.88
N GLN A 158 -11.21 -2.24 1.09
CA GLN A 158 -10.41 -1.37 0.20
C GLN A 158 -10.49 -1.84 -1.26
N GLY A 159 -10.29 -3.13 -1.50
CA GLY A 159 -10.31 -3.70 -2.84
C GLY A 159 -11.66 -3.56 -3.55
N ARG A 160 -12.77 -3.70 -2.81
CA ARG A 160 -14.11 -3.52 -3.34
C ARG A 160 -14.40 -2.05 -3.67
N LEU A 161 -14.03 -1.13 -2.77
CA LEU A 161 -14.20 0.31 -2.99
C LEU A 161 -13.42 0.81 -4.20
N MET A 162 -12.19 0.35 -4.38
CA MET A 162 -11.38 0.72 -5.55
C MET A 162 -11.94 0.23 -6.88
N ARG A 163 -12.89 -0.71 -6.88
CA ARG A 163 -13.53 -1.23 -8.10
C ARG A 163 -14.84 -0.53 -8.45
N PHE A 164 -15.20 0.52 -7.71
CA PHE A 164 -16.38 1.35 -8.00
C PHE A 164 -16.18 2.23 -9.25
N PRO A 165 -15.08 2.97 -9.44
CA PRO A 165 -14.79 3.64 -10.70
C PRO A 165 -14.26 2.65 -11.76
N SER A 166 -14.63 2.84 -13.03
CA SER A 166 -14.07 2.05 -14.13
C SER A 166 -12.63 2.44 -14.45
N GLU A 167 -12.23 3.68 -14.14
CA GLU A 167 -10.87 4.19 -14.36
C GLU A 167 -9.81 3.66 -13.38
N ALA A 168 -10.20 3.08 -12.23
CA ALA A 168 -9.26 2.63 -11.19
C ALA A 168 -8.31 1.51 -11.61
N GLN A 169 -8.54 0.86 -12.74
CA GLN A 169 -7.58 -0.12 -13.26
C GLN A 169 -6.24 0.52 -13.65
N ASN A 170 -6.21 1.82 -13.95
CA ASN A 170 -4.99 2.52 -14.31
C ASN A 170 -4.35 3.19 -13.09
N ILE A 171 -3.03 3.40 -13.17
CA ILE A 171 -2.27 4.15 -12.17
C ILE A 171 -2.80 5.60 -12.17
N PRO A 172 -3.10 6.19 -10.99
CA PRO A 172 -3.65 7.55 -10.90
C PRO A 172 -2.77 8.58 -11.61
N LYS A 173 -3.39 9.51 -12.34
CA LYS A 173 -2.68 10.62 -13.01
C LYS A 173 -2.27 11.75 -12.04
N SER A 174 -2.78 11.72 -10.79
CA SER A 174 -2.50 12.66 -9.70
C SER A 174 -2.80 12.04 -8.33
N ASN A 175 -2.05 12.45 -7.29
CA ASN A 175 -2.33 12.09 -5.90
C ASN A 175 -3.55 12.88 -5.41
N ALA A 176 -4.74 12.28 -5.46
CA ALA A 176 -5.92 12.85 -4.81
C ALA A 176 -6.12 12.16 -3.45
N SER A 177 -5.55 12.74 -2.40
CA SER A 177 -5.88 12.38 -1.01
C SER A 177 -6.86 13.42 -0.47
N GLY A 178 -8.14 13.05 -0.39
CA GLY A 178 -9.14 13.82 0.34
C GLY A 178 -9.70 12.96 1.47
N SER A 179 -9.59 13.43 2.70
CA SER A 179 -10.25 12.80 3.84
C SER A 179 -11.72 13.26 3.86
N PRO A 180 -12.72 12.36 3.97
CA PRO A 180 -14.10 12.78 4.22
C PRO A 180 -14.14 13.63 5.50
N ARG A 181 -14.90 14.72 5.49
CA ARG A 181 -15.22 15.42 6.74
C ARG A 181 -16.18 14.54 7.53
N ASP A 182 -15.83 14.30 8.79
CA ASP A 182 -16.59 13.47 9.72
C ASP A 182 -18.05 13.91 9.85
N GLY A 183 -18.91 13.05 9.35
CA GLY A 183 -20.34 13.02 9.60
C GLY A 183 -20.83 11.64 9.20
N ALA A 184 -21.50 10.92 10.09
CA ALA A 184 -22.06 9.61 9.79
C ALA A 184 -23.18 9.77 8.75
N ASN A 185 -22.81 9.74 7.47
CA ASN A 185 -23.73 9.68 6.36
C ASN A 185 -24.13 8.20 6.17
N PRO A 186 -25.39 7.82 6.43
CA PRO A 186 -25.84 6.43 6.28
C PRO A 186 -25.84 5.94 4.82
N LEU A 187 -25.56 6.85 3.88
CA LEU A 187 -25.48 6.62 2.44
C LEU A 187 -24.11 7.03 1.86
N ILE A 188 -23.03 6.94 2.66
CA ILE A 188 -21.70 7.44 2.28
C ILE A 188 -21.14 6.79 1.00
N LEU A 189 -21.49 5.54 0.71
CA LEU A 189 -21.06 4.80 -0.49
C LEU A 189 -22.11 4.80 -1.61
N ASP A 190 -23.30 5.34 -1.36
CA ASP A 190 -24.40 5.28 -2.31
C ASP A 190 -24.35 6.46 -3.28
N ASP A 191 -24.65 6.21 -4.55
CA ASP A 191 -24.75 7.26 -5.58
C ASP A 191 -26.18 7.82 -5.63
N VAL A 192 -26.50 8.68 -4.67
CA VAL A 192 -27.84 9.26 -4.50
C VAL A 192 -27.81 10.77 -4.83
N PRO A 193 -28.71 11.26 -5.71
CA PRO A 193 -28.79 12.68 -6.03
C PRO A 193 -28.93 13.57 -4.79
N GLY A 194 -28.04 14.55 -4.64
CA GLY A 194 -28.03 15.48 -3.50
C GLY A 194 -27.29 14.99 -2.25
N CYS A 195 -26.79 13.76 -2.25
CA CYS A 195 -25.89 13.22 -1.23
C CYS A 195 -24.48 13.10 -1.80
N PHE A 196 -23.54 13.91 -1.31
CA PHE A 196 -22.14 13.79 -1.69
C PHE A 196 -21.39 13.00 -0.61
N GLY A 197 -20.85 11.84 -1.01
CA GLY A 197 -20.07 10.95 -0.16
C GLY A 197 -18.76 10.55 -0.83
N PHE A 198 -18.50 9.24 -0.90
CA PHE A 198 -17.31 8.69 -1.53
C PHE A 198 -17.27 8.94 -3.06
N SER A 199 -18.42 9.18 -3.69
CA SER A 199 -18.54 9.59 -5.10
C SER A 199 -17.75 10.87 -5.43
N ALA A 200 -17.51 11.75 -4.45
CA ALA A 200 -16.78 13.00 -4.64
C ALA A 200 -15.31 12.82 -5.10
N PHE A 201 -14.74 11.62 -4.92
CA PHE A 201 -13.36 11.30 -5.28
C PHE A 201 -13.19 10.71 -6.68
N HIS A 202 -14.29 10.39 -7.37
CA HIS A 202 -14.27 9.63 -8.62
C HIS A 202 -15.15 10.28 -9.70
N GLY A 203 -14.60 10.48 -10.89
CA GLY A 203 -15.34 11.07 -12.01
C GLY A 203 -16.44 10.15 -12.58
N ASP A 204 -16.23 8.83 -12.48
CA ASP A 204 -17.09 7.77 -13.04
C ASP A 204 -17.52 6.77 -11.96
N TYR A 205 -18.07 7.27 -10.86
CA TYR A 205 -18.43 6.46 -9.70
C TYR A 205 -19.58 5.46 -9.97
N GLN A 206 -19.31 4.15 -9.85
CA GLN A 206 -20.32 3.09 -10.02
C GLN A 206 -20.30 2.12 -8.83
N PRO A 207 -20.93 2.49 -7.69
CA PRO A 207 -20.92 1.66 -6.50
C PRO A 207 -21.70 0.37 -6.72
N LYS A 208 -21.24 -0.72 -6.11
CA LYS A 208 -21.85 -2.06 -6.21
C LYS A 208 -22.09 -2.64 -4.83
N LEU A 209 -23.23 -3.33 -4.68
CA LEU A 209 -23.54 -4.09 -3.47
C LEU A 209 -22.46 -5.14 -3.19
N LEU A 210 -22.15 -5.32 -1.92
CA LEU A 210 -21.30 -6.40 -1.43
C LEU A 210 -22.18 -7.45 -0.76
N ALA A 211 -22.29 -8.62 -1.38
CA ALA A 211 -23.12 -9.70 -0.87
C ALA A 211 -22.64 -10.15 0.53
N LEU A 212 -23.61 -10.57 1.36
CA LEU A 212 -23.31 -11.25 2.62
C LEU A 212 -22.35 -12.43 2.39
N PRO A 213 -21.41 -12.68 3.32
CA PRO A 213 -20.50 -13.79 3.19
C PRO A 213 -21.30 -15.09 3.36
N ALA A 214 -21.47 -15.81 2.25
CA ALA A 214 -21.87 -17.21 2.29
C ALA A 214 -20.61 -18.06 2.54
N ASN A 215 -20.79 -19.36 2.85
CA ASN A 215 -19.68 -20.31 3.06
C ASN A 215 -18.67 -20.37 1.89
N ASN A 216 -19.01 -19.85 0.72
CA ASN A 216 -18.16 -19.77 -0.46
C ASN A 216 -17.81 -18.33 -0.87
N HIS A 217 -17.82 -17.38 0.06
CA HIS A 217 -17.39 -16.00 -0.22
C HIS A 217 -15.95 -16.01 -0.74
N GLU A 218 -15.75 -15.43 -1.92
CA GLU A 218 -14.45 -15.35 -2.55
C GLU A 218 -13.83 -13.98 -2.26
N PHE A 219 -12.82 -13.96 -1.40
CA PHE A 219 -12.02 -12.77 -1.13
C PHE A 219 -11.24 -12.35 -2.37
N LEU A 220 -11.10 -11.04 -2.59
CA LEU A 220 -10.33 -10.50 -3.71
C LEU A 220 -8.87 -10.97 -3.66
N LEU A 221 -8.32 -11.13 -2.46
CA LEU A 221 -6.96 -11.61 -2.24
C LEU A 221 -6.77 -13.06 -2.72
N GLU A 222 -7.81 -13.84 -3.00
CA GLU A 222 -7.69 -15.16 -3.62
C GLU A 222 -7.35 -15.08 -5.11
N LYS A 223 -7.89 -14.07 -5.80
CA LYS A 223 -7.70 -13.88 -7.24
C LYS A 223 -6.57 -12.93 -7.58
N GLN A 224 -6.34 -11.93 -6.75
CA GLN A 224 -5.35 -10.88 -6.97
C GLN A 224 -4.34 -10.87 -5.84
N ASP A 225 -3.14 -11.38 -6.12
CA ASP A 225 -2.01 -11.28 -5.18
C ASP A 225 -1.45 -9.85 -5.12
N ILE A 226 -0.52 -9.66 -4.19
CA ILE A 226 0.16 -8.42 -3.88
C ILE A 226 1.57 -8.43 -4.50
N ALA A 227 2.04 -7.26 -4.92
CA ALA A 227 3.43 -7.07 -5.30
C ALA A 227 4.25 -6.62 -4.08
N PHE A 228 5.39 -7.26 -3.87
CA PHE A 228 6.36 -6.88 -2.85
C PHE A 228 7.58 -6.24 -3.52
N LYS A 229 7.87 -4.99 -3.14
CA LYS A 229 9.01 -4.24 -3.66
C LYS A 229 10.33 -4.84 -3.15
N CYS A 230 11.34 -4.88 -4.02
CA CYS A 230 12.69 -5.35 -3.68
C CYS A 230 13.63 -4.23 -3.21
N PHE A 231 13.28 -2.98 -3.50
CA PHE A 231 13.99 -1.77 -3.10
C PHE A 231 12.97 -0.63 -2.89
N PRO A 232 13.27 0.38 -2.05
CA PRO A 232 12.34 1.42 -1.63
C PRO A 232 12.12 2.46 -2.73
N ALA A 233 11.19 2.19 -3.65
CA ALA A 233 10.84 3.10 -4.75
C ALA A 233 9.46 2.76 -5.31
N HIS A 234 8.93 3.67 -6.13
CA HIS A 234 7.66 3.48 -6.81
C HIS A 234 7.66 2.18 -7.61
N LEU A 235 6.57 1.40 -7.56
CA LEU A 235 6.53 0.05 -8.15
C LEU A 235 6.93 0.02 -9.63
N GLY A 236 6.58 1.09 -10.37
CA GLY A 236 6.99 1.27 -11.77
C GLY A 236 8.51 1.15 -11.99
N MET A 237 9.33 1.54 -11.01
CA MET A 237 10.79 1.50 -11.10
C MET A 237 11.33 0.07 -11.22
N HIS A 238 10.63 -0.92 -10.65
CA HIS A 238 11.08 -2.31 -10.66
C HIS A 238 11.15 -2.91 -12.07
N TRP A 239 10.28 -2.50 -12.99
CA TRP A 239 10.37 -2.93 -14.39
C TRP A 239 11.63 -2.39 -15.08
N VAL A 240 11.95 -1.11 -14.88
CA VAL A 240 13.12 -0.50 -15.54
C VAL A 240 14.42 -0.97 -14.93
N VAL A 241 14.46 -1.24 -13.62
CA VAL A 241 15.64 -1.81 -12.95
C VAL A 241 15.91 -3.23 -13.43
N ASP A 242 14.90 -4.08 -13.57
CA ASP A 242 15.08 -5.45 -14.08
C ASP A 242 15.63 -5.46 -15.52
N ALA A 243 15.07 -4.62 -16.40
CA ALA A 243 15.58 -4.42 -17.75
C ALA A 243 17.00 -3.81 -17.77
N ALA A 244 17.28 -2.83 -16.90
CA ALA A 244 18.59 -2.20 -16.78
C ALA A 244 19.68 -3.19 -16.35
N LEU A 245 19.41 -4.03 -15.34
CA LEU A 245 20.34 -5.07 -14.89
C LEU A 245 20.60 -6.11 -15.99
N SER A 246 19.57 -6.46 -16.75
CA SER A 246 19.70 -7.39 -17.86
C SER A 246 20.55 -6.81 -19.00
N VAL A 247 20.34 -5.55 -19.42
CA VAL A 247 21.17 -4.92 -20.45
C VAL A 247 22.59 -4.61 -19.96
N ARG A 248 22.77 -4.34 -18.67
CA ARG A 248 24.09 -4.22 -18.03
C ARG A 248 24.91 -5.50 -18.18
N ASN A 249 24.27 -6.66 -17.99
CA ASN A 249 24.93 -7.96 -18.18
C ASN A 249 25.31 -8.17 -19.65
N LEU A 250 24.45 -7.78 -20.59
CA LEU A 250 24.79 -7.82 -22.02
C LEU A 250 26.01 -6.95 -22.35
N LEU A 251 26.05 -5.71 -21.83
CA LEU A 251 27.19 -4.81 -22.02
C LEU A 251 28.47 -5.38 -21.41
N THR A 252 28.37 -5.94 -20.21
CA THR A 252 29.49 -6.56 -19.50
C THR A 252 30.05 -7.75 -20.28
N ASN A 253 29.18 -8.58 -20.87
CA ASN A 253 29.60 -9.69 -21.72
C ASN A 253 30.21 -9.22 -23.05
N TYR A 254 29.72 -8.11 -23.59
CA TYR A 254 30.21 -7.54 -24.84
C TYR A 254 31.65 -7.01 -24.71
N TYR A 255 31.97 -6.31 -23.61
CA TYR A 255 33.29 -5.70 -23.39
C TYR A 255 34.20 -6.45 -22.40
N GLY A 256 33.70 -7.49 -21.72
CA GLY A 256 34.38 -8.20 -20.64
C GLY A 256 34.30 -7.52 -19.27
N SER A 257 33.83 -6.27 -19.22
CA SER A 257 33.55 -5.51 -17.99
C SER A 257 32.48 -4.45 -18.27
N PHE A 258 31.87 -3.90 -17.21
CA PHE A 258 30.95 -2.77 -17.34
C PHE A 258 31.74 -1.46 -17.50
N LEU A 259 31.51 -0.74 -18.60
CA LEU A 259 32.21 0.51 -18.94
C LEU A 259 31.20 1.62 -19.27
N PRO A 260 30.88 2.54 -18.34
CA PRO A 260 29.95 3.64 -18.59
C PRO A 260 30.32 4.55 -19.78
N SER A 261 31.62 4.69 -20.06
CA SER A 261 32.16 5.58 -21.08
C SER A 261 31.79 5.16 -22.51
N VAL A 262 31.53 3.88 -22.76
CA VAL A 262 31.15 3.37 -24.08
C VAL A 262 29.66 3.62 -24.42
N ILE A 263 28.87 4.07 -23.45
CA ILE A 263 27.45 4.38 -23.64
C ILE A 263 27.33 5.78 -24.23
N HIS A 264 26.76 5.88 -25.43
CA HIS A 264 26.43 7.13 -26.10
C HIS A 264 25.06 7.67 -25.63
N ALA A 265 24.03 6.83 -25.62
CA ALA A 265 22.68 7.18 -25.17
C ALA A 265 21.97 5.99 -24.50
N ILE A 266 21.03 6.30 -23.62
CA ILE A 266 20.18 5.32 -22.91
C ILE A 266 18.74 5.62 -23.28
N VAL A 267 18.12 4.78 -24.10
CA VAL A 267 16.71 4.92 -24.46
C VAL A 267 15.86 4.11 -23.49
N LEU A 268 14.94 4.79 -22.81
CA LEU A 268 14.04 4.22 -21.82
C LEU A 268 12.61 4.26 -22.33
N ARG A 269 12.02 3.10 -22.64
CA ARG A 269 10.62 3.00 -23.10
C ARG A 269 9.71 2.59 -21.95
N ILE A 270 8.83 3.51 -21.57
CA ILE A 270 8.00 3.43 -20.36
C ILE A 270 6.63 4.05 -20.60
N PRO A 271 5.60 3.71 -19.80
CA PRO A 271 4.31 4.37 -19.91
C PRO A 271 4.41 5.87 -19.60
N VAL A 272 3.48 6.65 -20.16
CA VAL A 272 3.37 8.07 -19.82
C VAL A 272 3.00 8.21 -18.35
N SER A 273 3.81 8.95 -17.58
CA SER A 273 3.46 9.35 -16.22
C SER A 273 3.95 10.76 -15.91
N LYS A 274 3.10 11.55 -15.23
CA LYS A 274 3.37 12.95 -14.90
C LYS A 274 4.23 13.12 -13.64
N TYR A 275 4.20 12.18 -12.71
CA TYR A 275 4.77 12.37 -11.36
C TYR A 275 6.07 11.60 -11.12
N ILE A 276 6.40 10.63 -11.98
CA ILE A 276 7.62 9.80 -11.89
C ILE A 276 8.65 10.01 -13.01
N ASN A 277 8.40 10.97 -13.91
CA ASN A 277 9.38 11.39 -14.91
C ASN A 277 10.23 12.53 -14.32
N ARG A 278 11.39 12.18 -13.75
CA ARG A 278 12.26 13.10 -13.00
C ARG A 278 13.71 12.89 -13.44
N PRO A 279 14.19 13.58 -14.48
CA PRO A 279 15.48 13.28 -15.09
C PRO A 279 16.67 13.54 -14.16
N PHE A 280 16.58 14.52 -13.28
CA PHE A 280 17.63 14.87 -12.32
C PHE A 280 16.99 15.07 -10.94
N PRO A 281 16.78 13.98 -10.16
CA PRO A 281 16.20 14.11 -8.83
C PRO A 281 17.19 14.79 -7.87
N GLU A 282 16.69 15.66 -7.01
CA GLU A 282 17.48 16.41 -6.01
C GLU A 282 17.24 15.93 -4.57
N SER A 283 16.38 14.92 -4.38
CA SER A 283 16.06 14.39 -3.06
C SER A 283 15.71 12.92 -3.12
N GLU A 284 15.83 12.23 -1.98
CA GLU A 284 15.43 10.82 -1.80
C GLU A 284 14.03 10.56 -2.40
N HIS A 285 13.03 11.34 -2.01
CA HIS A 285 11.66 11.18 -2.50
C HIS A 285 11.54 11.37 -4.03
N GLN A 286 12.31 12.30 -4.62
CA GLN A 286 12.32 12.46 -6.08
C GLN A 286 13.01 11.27 -6.76
N ALA A 287 14.08 10.74 -6.18
CA ALA A 287 14.82 9.58 -6.70
C ALA A 287 13.98 8.29 -6.64
N GLN A 288 13.22 8.09 -5.57
CA GLN A 288 12.23 7.00 -5.43
C GLN A 288 11.15 7.04 -6.53
N HIS A 289 10.94 8.21 -7.14
CA HIS A 289 9.97 8.47 -8.20
C HIS A 289 10.67 8.91 -9.49
N SER A 290 11.84 8.34 -9.82
CA SER A 290 12.57 8.67 -11.04
C SER A 290 12.95 7.40 -11.82
N PHE A 291 12.32 7.22 -12.97
CA PHE A 291 12.66 6.14 -13.89
C PHE A 291 14.13 6.22 -14.35
N GLN A 292 14.60 7.43 -14.63
CA GLN A 292 15.95 7.69 -15.09
C GLN A 292 16.99 7.35 -14.02
N PHE A 293 16.78 7.82 -12.80
CA PHE A 293 17.64 7.54 -11.66
C PHE A 293 17.79 6.05 -11.43
N ASN A 294 16.67 5.34 -11.23
CA ASN A 294 16.71 3.92 -10.91
C ASN A 294 17.35 3.09 -12.04
N THR A 295 17.12 3.48 -13.30
CA THR A 295 17.80 2.86 -14.47
C THR A 295 19.31 3.09 -14.40
N CYS A 296 19.77 4.32 -14.23
CA CYS A 296 21.19 4.67 -14.22
C CYS A 296 21.92 4.10 -13.00
N THR A 297 21.32 4.11 -11.82
CA THR A 297 21.84 3.45 -10.62
C THR A 297 21.99 1.95 -10.84
N ALA A 298 20.97 1.28 -11.41
CA ALA A 298 21.06 -0.15 -11.71
C ALA A 298 22.17 -0.47 -12.71
N LEU A 299 22.37 0.37 -13.73
CA LEU A 299 23.48 0.23 -14.68
C LEU A 299 24.83 0.41 -13.98
N LEU A 300 25.00 1.49 -13.20
CA LEU A 300 26.27 1.84 -12.57
C LEU A 300 26.68 0.82 -11.50
N ASP A 301 25.79 0.59 -10.53
CA ASP A 301 26.10 -0.16 -9.32
C ASP A 301 25.81 -1.66 -9.46
N GLY A 302 25.06 -2.05 -10.51
CA GLY A 302 24.62 -3.43 -10.69
C GLY A 302 23.55 -3.89 -9.69
N LYS A 303 22.97 -2.95 -8.94
CA LYS A 303 21.86 -3.17 -8.00
C LYS A 303 21.18 -1.84 -7.67
N VAL A 304 20.00 -1.92 -7.05
CA VAL A 304 19.34 -0.80 -6.37
C VAL A 304 18.93 -1.30 -4.99
N ASP A 305 19.30 -0.58 -3.93
CA ASP A 305 18.97 -0.90 -2.55
C ASP A 305 18.66 0.37 -1.74
N ILE A 306 18.51 0.27 -0.42
CA ILE A 306 18.18 1.41 0.45
C ILE A 306 19.27 2.50 0.38
N HIS A 307 20.54 2.12 0.24
CA HIS A 307 21.65 3.07 0.22
C HIS A 307 21.73 3.85 -1.09
N SER A 308 21.17 3.29 -2.18
CA SER A 308 21.06 3.96 -3.47
C SER A 308 20.38 5.33 -3.39
N PHE A 309 19.50 5.56 -2.41
CA PHE A 309 18.75 6.81 -2.27
C PHE A 309 19.37 7.81 -1.26
N SER A 310 20.60 7.55 -0.81
CA SER A 310 21.36 8.49 0.02
C SER A 310 21.76 9.74 -0.75
N ASP A 311 21.96 10.85 -0.03
CA ASP A 311 22.36 12.12 -0.62
C ASP A 311 23.66 12.02 -1.45
N ASP A 312 24.64 11.26 -0.95
CA ASP A 312 25.91 10.99 -1.65
C ASP A 312 25.70 10.22 -2.96
N SER A 313 24.77 9.25 -2.96
CA SER A 313 24.47 8.45 -4.16
C SER A 313 23.71 9.27 -5.20
N ILE A 314 22.78 10.13 -4.75
CA ILE A 314 21.98 10.99 -5.63
C ILE A 314 22.83 11.99 -6.39
N HIS A 315 23.83 12.57 -5.72
CA HIS A 315 24.69 13.60 -6.29
C HIS A 315 26.00 13.05 -6.87
N HIS A 316 26.10 11.72 -7.06
CA HIS A 316 27.29 11.10 -7.62
C HIS A 316 27.57 11.56 -9.05
N HIS A 317 28.84 11.88 -9.34
CA HIS A 317 29.22 12.47 -10.63
C HIS A 317 28.94 11.51 -11.81
N GLU A 318 29.36 10.25 -11.73
CA GLU A 318 29.15 9.29 -12.83
C GLU A 318 27.66 9.02 -13.08
N LEU A 319 26.84 9.10 -12.03
CA LEU A 319 25.39 8.98 -12.17
C LEU A 319 24.82 10.16 -12.96
N THR A 320 25.24 11.38 -12.64
CA THR A 320 24.82 12.60 -13.34
C THR A 320 25.19 12.54 -14.83
N GLU A 321 26.38 12.00 -15.15
CA GLU A 321 26.81 11.79 -16.54
C GLU A 321 25.93 10.78 -17.29
N LEU A 322 25.52 9.69 -16.62
CA LEU A 322 24.61 8.72 -17.21
C LEU A 322 23.20 9.29 -17.38
N LEU A 323 22.69 10.03 -16.40
CA LEU A 323 21.39 10.69 -16.46
C LEU A 323 21.29 11.64 -17.66
N ALA A 324 22.36 12.38 -17.96
CA ALA A 324 22.42 13.28 -19.12
C ALA A 324 22.31 12.55 -20.48
N LYS A 325 22.50 11.23 -20.51
CA LYS A 325 22.38 10.38 -21.71
C LYS A 325 21.00 9.74 -21.86
N VAL A 326 20.09 9.91 -20.90
CA VAL A 326 18.78 9.25 -20.90
C VAL A 326 17.80 9.97 -21.82
N ILE A 327 17.19 9.21 -22.72
CA ILE A 327 16.12 9.62 -23.61
C ILE A 327 14.88 8.78 -23.26
N VAL A 328 13.77 9.44 -22.94
CA VAL A 328 12.52 8.75 -22.58
C VAL A 328 11.60 8.69 -23.78
N GLU A 329 11.11 7.49 -24.09
CA GLU A 329 10.10 7.22 -25.11
C GLU A 329 8.84 6.64 -24.47
N HIS A 330 7.68 6.94 -25.06
CA HIS A 330 6.38 6.49 -24.57
C HIS A 330 5.63 5.70 -25.64
N PRO A 331 5.83 4.38 -25.72
CA PRO A 331 5.08 3.52 -26.63
C PRO A 331 3.58 3.60 -26.37
N LYS A 332 2.77 3.63 -27.44
CA LYS A 332 1.31 3.79 -27.33
C LYS A 332 0.61 2.58 -26.70
N ASP A 333 1.22 1.41 -26.81
CA ASP A 333 0.80 0.14 -26.23
C ASP A 333 1.20 -0.03 -24.76
N ASN A 334 2.15 0.78 -24.26
CA ASN A 334 2.56 0.76 -22.86
C ASN A 334 1.68 1.67 -22.00
N VAL A 335 0.60 1.12 -21.46
CA VAL A 335 -0.34 1.83 -20.59
C VAL A 335 0.14 1.86 -19.14
N ALA A 336 -0.10 2.97 -18.43
CA ALA A 336 0.22 3.11 -17.00
C ALA A 336 -0.74 2.28 -16.14
N ASN A 337 -0.49 0.98 -16.07
CA ASN A 337 -1.27 -0.01 -15.33
C ASN A 337 -0.31 -1.11 -14.87
N PHE A 338 -0.17 -1.32 -13.57
CA PHE A 338 0.77 -2.31 -13.02
C PHE A 338 0.51 -3.73 -13.55
N ASP A 339 -0.71 -4.06 -13.96
CA ASP A 339 -1.02 -5.36 -14.54
C ASP A 339 -0.60 -5.48 -16.03
N LYS A 340 -0.30 -4.38 -16.72
CA LYS A 340 -0.05 -4.41 -18.18
C LYS A 340 1.26 -3.75 -18.62
N MET A 341 1.78 -2.83 -17.82
CA MET A 341 2.96 -2.04 -18.19
C MET A 341 4.21 -2.91 -18.30
N TYR A 342 5.18 -2.40 -19.06
CA TYR A 342 6.51 -2.96 -19.18
C TYR A 342 7.58 -1.87 -19.10
N GLY A 343 8.83 -2.26 -18.93
CA GLY A 343 10.00 -1.39 -19.04
C GLY A 343 10.98 -1.95 -20.07
N GLU A 344 11.49 -1.09 -20.94
CA GLU A 344 12.52 -1.45 -21.92
C GLU A 344 13.67 -0.45 -21.84
N VAL A 345 14.89 -0.98 -21.84
CA VAL A 345 16.13 -0.20 -21.78
C VAL A 345 17.00 -0.59 -22.96
N ALA A 346 17.34 0.39 -23.80
CA ALA A 346 18.31 0.23 -24.87
C ALA A 346 19.53 1.12 -24.66
N LEU A 347 20.72 0.53 -24.76
CA LEU A 347 22.00 1.23 -24.74
C LEU A 347 22.49 1.40 -26.17
N ILE A 348 22.59 2.65 -26.63
CA ILE A 348 23.27 2.98 -27.88
C ILE A 348 24.74 3.21 -27.52
N LEU A 349 25.63 2.44 -28.13
CA LEU A 349 27.06 2.47 -27.85
C LEU A 349 27.77 3.46 -28.77
N GLN A 350 28.97 3.91 -28.38
CA GLN A 350 29.78 4.84 -29.17
C GLN A 350 30.18 4.29 -30.55
N ASN A 351 30.22 2.96 -30.71
CA ASN A 351 30.50 2.31 -31.99
C ASN A 351 29.25 2.17 -32.89
N GLY A 352 28.08 2.60 -32.41
CA GLY A 352 26.79 2.52 -33.12
C GLY A 352 25.98 1.26 -32.84
N ASP A 353 26.54 0.27 -32.13
CA ASP A 353 25.79 -0.93 -31.75
C ASP A 353 24.71 -0.60 -30.71
N VAL A 354 23.64 -1.39 -30.71
CA VAL A 354 22.52 -1.24 -29.78
C VAL A 354 22.32 -2.52 -29.00
N LEU A 355 22.39 -2.42 -27.67
CA LEU A 355 22.04 -3.50 -26.76
C LEU A 355 20.67 -3.18 -26.15
N THR A 356 19.75 -4.14 -26.11
CA THR A 356 18.39 -3.89 -25.63
C THR A 356 17.95 -5.01 -24.69
N SER A 357 17.22 -4.62 -23.65
CA SER A 357 16.52 -5.56 -22.77
C SER A 357 15.13 -5.04 -22.42
N TYR A 358 14.24 -5.98 -22.11
CA TYR A 358 12.81 -5.78 -21.93
C TYR A 358 12.35 -6.57 -20.70
N CYS A 359 11.53 -5.95 -19.86
CA CYS A 359 10.89 -6.57 -18.71
C CYS A 359 9.39 -6.27 -18.74
N ASP A 360 8.56 -7.30 -18.85
CA ASP A 360 7.10 -7.23 -18.66
C ASP A 360 6.66 -7.62 -17.24
N THR A 361 7.51 -8.33 -16.50
CA THR A 361 7.28 -8.76 -15.11
C THR A 361 8.60 -8.93 -14.37
N PHE A 362 8.75 -8.23 -13.26
CA PHE A 362 9.93 -8.32 -12.38
C PHE A 362 9.70 -9.28 -11.21
N TYR A 363 10.79 -9.76 -10.59
CA TYR A 363 10.71 -10.59 -9.39
C TYR A 363 10.20 -9.77 -8.19
N GLY A 364 9.05 -10.17 -7.65
CA GLY A 364 8.32 -9.45 -6.60
C GLY A 364 6.92 -9.00 -7.03
N HIS A 365 6.67 -8.90 -8.34
CA HIS A 365 5.35 -8.65 -8.91
C HIS A 365 4.38 -9.81 -8.63
N TRP A 366 3.05 -9.59 -8.56
CA TRP A 366 2.08 -10.67 -8.32
C TRP A 366 2.12 -11.81 -9.35
N ARG A 367 2.58 -11.54 -10.58
CA ARG A 367 2.80 -12.56 -11.63
C ARG A 367 4.10 -13.36 -11.45
N LYS A 368 5.06 -12.86 -10.67
CA LYS A 368 6.35 -13.49 -10.36
C LYS A 368 6.70 -13.19 -8.90
N PRO A 369 5.89 -13.71 -7.95
CA PRO A 369 5.94 -13.29 -6.55
C PRO A 369 7.27 -13.66 -5.89
N LEU A 370 7.67 -12.91 -4.86
CA LEU A 370 8.81 -13.29 -4.04
C LEU A 370 8.61 -14.70 -3.45
N SER A 371 9.66 -15.51 -3.49
CA SER A 371 9.72 -16.74 -2.73
C SER A 371 9.66 -16.43 -1.24
N ARG A 372 9.26 -17.43 -0.44
CA ARG A 372 9.29 -17.32 1.02
C ARG A 372 10.68 -16.94 1.52
N GLU A 373 11.73 -17.56 0.99
CA GLU A 373 13.11 -17.28 1.38
C GLU A 373 13.51 -15.83 1.10
N SER A 374 13.17 -15.30 -0.08
CA SER A 374 13.46 -13.90 -0.41
C SER A 374 12.68 -12.93 0.48
N LEU A 375 11.41 -13.21 0.79
CA LEU A 375 10.63 -12.37 1.70
C LEU A 375 11.20 -12.39 3.12
N LEU A 376 11.59 -13.56 3.64
CA LEU A 376 12.25 -13.66 4.94
C LEU A 376 13.60 -12.92 4.95
N SER A 377 14.37 -13.01 3.87
CA SER A 377 15.63 -12.28 3.74
C SER A 377 15.42 -10.77 3.70
N LYS A 378 14.39 -10.30 2.96
CA LYS A 378 13.98 -8.89 2.95
C LYS A 378 13.62 -8.43 4.36
N PHE A 379 12.75 -9.17 5.06
CA PHE A 379 12.37 -8.87 6.44
C PHE A 379 13.58 -8.78 7.36
N ARG A 380 14.47 -9.77 7.35
CA ARG A 380 15.67 -9.79 8.20
C ARG A 380 16.59 -8.61 7.90
N SER A 381 16.81 -8.30 6.61
CA SER A 381 17.59 -7.14 6.21
C SER A 381 17.02 -5.87 6.82
N ASN A 382 15.73 -5.62 6.63
CA ASN A 382 15.06 -4.42 7.15
C ASN A 382 15.07 -4.37 8.69
N ALA A 383 14.73 -5.49 9.34
CA ALA A 383 14.65 -5.57 10.81
C ALA A 383 16.01 -5.43 11.49
N SER A 384 17.10 -5.91 10.88
CA SER A 384 18.45 -5.94 11.47
C SER A 384 19.01 -4.56 11.84
N HIS A 385 18.51 -3.50 11.20
CA HIS A 385 18.93 -2.13 11.52
C HIS A 385 18.35 -1.61 12.84
N VAL A 386 17.30 -2.26 13.37
CA VAL A 386 16.51 -1.73 14.49
C VAL A 386 16.35 -2.76 15.62
N LEU A 387 16.22 -4.03 15.29
CA LEU A 387 15.95 -5.11 16.23
C LEU A 387 17.14 -6.08 16.36
N PRO A 388 17.41 -6.56 17.58
CA PRO A 388 18.21 -7.76 17.80
C PRO A 388 17.66 -8.98 17.03
N GLU A 389 18.56 -9.89 16.65
CA GLU A 389 18.22 -11.06 15.82
C GLU A 389 17.20 -12.00 16.49
N ASP A 390 17.25 -12.17 17.80
CA ASP A 390 16.30 -12.99 18.58
C ASP A 390 14.88 -12.43 18.50
N LYS A 391 14.71 -11.10 18.58
CA LYS A 391 13.42 -10.45 18.38
C LYS A 391 12.93 -10.58 16.95
N ALA A 392 13.79 -10.39 15.96
CA ALA A 392 13.43 -10.56 14.56
C ALA A 392 12.96 -11.99 14.27
N ASN A 393 13.67 -13.01 14.78
CA ASN A 393 13.28 -14.41 14.65
C ASN A 393 11.97 -14.72 15.39
N THR A 394 11.73 -14.10 16.54
CA THR A 394 10.46 -14.23 17.26
C THR A 394 9.29 -13.71 16.42
N ILE A 395 9.45 -12.55 15.75
CA ILE A 395 8.43 -12.02 14.84
C ILE A 395 8.15 -13.00 13.70
N LEU A 396 9.18 -13.61 13.09
CA LEU A 396 8.99 -14.61 12.03
C LEU A 396 8.11 -15.79 12.51
N VAL A 397 8.42 -16.34 13.68
CA VAL A 397 7.68 -17.47 14.27
C VAL A 397 6.24 -17.07 14.59
N ILE A 398 6.03 -15.89 15.15
CA ILE A 398 4.70 -15.35 15.46
C ILE A 398 3.89 -15.18 14.17
N VAL A 399 4.46 -14.52 13.16
CA VAL A 399 3.77 -14.25 11.89
C VAL A 399 3.42 -15.56 11.16
N ASP A 400 4.31 -16.55 11.13
CA ASP A 400 4.05 -17.86 10.52
C ASP A 400 2.85 -18.60 11.17
N ASN A 401 2.55 -18.32 12.44
CA ASN A 401 1.52 -19.00 13.25
C ASN A 401 0.36 -18.08 13.67
N LEU A 402 0.15 -16.94 12.99
CA LEU A 402 -0.84 -15.93 13.36
C LEU A 402 -2.26 -16.48 13.53
N GLU A 403 -2.65 -17.50 12.75
CA GLU A 403 -3.96 -18.15 12.82
C GLU A 403 -4.22 -18.86 14.17
N ASN A 404 -3.15 -19.19 14.91
CA ASN A 404 -3.23 -19.93 16.16
C ASN A 404 -2.98 -19.04 17.39
N LEU A 405 -2.74 -17.74 17.19
CA LEU A 405 -2.42 -16.84 18.29
C LEU A 405 -3.70 -16.33 18.99
N PRO A 406 -3.78 -16.44 20.33
CA PRO A 406 -4.94 -15.97 21.08
C PRO A 406 -5.03 -14.42 21.12
N ASP A 407 -3.89 -13.72 20.98
CA ASP A 407 -3.85 -12.26 20.86
C ASP A 407 -2.56 -11.78 20.17
N SER A 408 -2.54 -10.52 19.71
CA SER A 408 -1.37 -9.89 19.09
C SER A 408 -0.37 -9.28 20.08
N SER A 409 -0.54 -9.46 21.39
CA SER A 409 0.32 -8.83 22.41
C SER A 409 1.77 -9.26 22.28
N GLN A 410 2.01 -10.55 21.98
CA GLN A 410 3.34 -11.10 21.74
C GLN A 410 4.02 -10.41 20.55
N LEU A 411 3.29 -10.17 19.47
CA LEU A 411 3.79 -9.44 18.30
C LEU A 411 4.16 -8.01 18.70
N THR A 412 3.25 -7.27 19.35
CA THR A 412 3.49 -5.87 19.76
C THR A 412 4.60 -5.68 20.80
N SER A 413 4.99 -6.74 21.52
CA SER A 413 6.13 -6.71 22.45
C SER A 413 7.50 -6.80 21.74
N CYS A 414 7.50 -7.28 20.50
CA CYS A 414 8.69 -7.40 19.67
C CYS A 414 8.97 -6.14 18.86
N LEU A 415 7.92 -5.40 18.47
CA LEU A 415 7.93 -4.16 17.68
C LEU A 415 8.36 -2.96 18.51
#